data_AF-A0A1B1B8L7-F1
#
_entry.id   AF-A0A1B1B8L7-F1
#
_cell.length_a   1.000
_cell.length_b   1.000
_cell.length_c   1.000
_cell.angle_alpha   90.00
_cell.angle_beta   90.00
_cell.angle_gamma   90.00
#
_symmetry.space_group_name_H-M   'P 1'
#
loop_
_entity.id
_entity.type
_entity.pdbx_description
1 polymer ?
#
loop_
_entity_poly.entity_id
_entity_poly.type
_entity_poly.pdbx_seq_one_letter_code
_entity_poly.pdbx_strand_id
1 'polypeptide(L)'
;MRNLLVALADQALDVATSAVMLADPIEGPLHGLRYMSEIKRRFESLECLVVAALRHSGVSWDVIASRSGVTRQSLHRRLSSSVDDEVEFSQRHPDMNEADIFRNLGILAAAIQSYQARLPDLLDEGVFVADERRHRPGWWWPERDK
;
A
#
# COMPACT_ATOMS: atom_id res chain seq x y z
N MET A 1 -21.70 5.10 7.79
CA MET A 1 -20.52 4.97 8.67
C MET A 1 -19.92 3.56 8.64
N ARG A 2 -20.67 2.48 8.95
CA ARG A 2 -20.13 1.10 8.92
C ARG A 2 -19.38 0.79 7.63
N ASN A 3 -20.02 0.96 6.47
CA ASN A 3 -19.44 0.60 5.18
C ASN A 3 -18.15 1.39 4.87
N LEU A 4 -18.08 2.66 5.29
CA LEU A 4 -16.88 3.48 5.16
C LEU A 4 -15.73 2.94 6.03
N LEU A 5 -16.03 2.54 7.27
CA LEU A 5 -15.01 1.96 8.17
C LEU A 5 -14.53 0.59 7.67
N VAL A 6 -15.41 -0.21 7.06
CA VAL A 6 -15.06 -1.48 6.42
C VAL A 6 -14.14 -1.22 5.22
N ALA A 7 -14.48 -0.27 4.34
CA ALA A 7 -13.63 0.11 3.21
C ALA A 7 -12.25 0.62 3.67
N LEU A 8 -12.21 1.44 4.72
CA LEU A 8 -10.96 1.92 5.31
C LEU A 8 -10.10 0.74 5.82
N ALA A 9 -10.70 -0.20 6.54
CA ALA A 9 -10.00 -1.36 7.06
C ALA A 9 -9.48 -2.26 5.93
N ASP A 10 -10.30 -2.51 4.91
CA ASP A 10 -9.89 -3.23 3.70
C ASP A 10 -8.67 -2.59 3.04
N GLN A 11 -8.74 -1.30 2.69
CA GLN A 11 -7.65 -0.61 2.01
C GLN A 11 -6.37 -0.55 2.86
N ALA A 12 -6.48 -0.44 4.18
CA ALA A 12 -5.33 -0.50 5.07
C ALA A 12 -4.63 -1.88 5.02
N LEU A 13 -5.41 -2.97 5.02
CA LEU A 13 -4.90 -4.33 4.90
C LEU A 13 -4.34 -4.61 3.50
N ASP A 14 -4.93 -4.01 2.47
CA ASP A 14 -4.48 -4.13 1.10
C ASP A 14 -3.11 -3.45 0.90
N VAL A 15 -2.90 -2.26 1.49
CA VAL A 15 -1.58 -1.61 1.56
C VAL A 15 -0.58 -2.48 2.31
N ALA A 16 -0.95 -3.02 3.48
CA ALA A 16 -0.08 -3.90 4.27
C ALA A 16 0.31 -5.16 3.47
N THR A 17 -0.64 -5.75 2.73
CA THR A 17 -0.39 -6.92 1.89
C THR A 17 0.66 -6.62 0.82
N SER A 18 0.51 -5.51 0.08
CA SER A 18 1.52 -5.12 -0.92
C SER A 18 2.89 -4.84 -0.28
N ALA A 19 2.93 -4.22 0.90
CA ALA A 19 4.18 -3.96 1.61
C ALA A 19 4.88 -5.25 2.07
N VAL A 20 4.12 -6.25 2.54
CA VAL A 20 4.68 -7.56 2.91
C VAL A 20 5.19 -8.31 1.68
N MET A 21 4.52 -8.22 0.53
CA MET A 21 5.03 -8.81 -0.71
C MET A 21 6.31 -8.13 -1.20
N LEU A 22 6.43 -6.81 -1.01
CA LEU A 22 7.66 -6.07 -1.31
C LEU A 22 8.82 -6.45 -0.36
N ALA A 23 8.52 -6.93 0.85
CA ALA A 23 9.53 -7.34 1.82
C ALA A 23 10.16 -8.71 1.51
N ASP A 24 9.66 -9.44 0.50
CA ASP A 24 10.30 -10.69 0.04
C ASP A 24 11.72 -10.41 -0.47
N PRO A 25 12.77 -11.07 0.05
CA PRO A 25 14.16 -10.79 -0.35
C PRO A 25 14.49 -11.16 -1.80
N ILE A 26 13.70 -12.04 -2.42
CA ILE A 26 13.93 -12.58 -3.76
C ILE A 26 13.04 -11.86 -4.77
N GLU A 27 11.72 -11.88 -4.52
CA GLU A 27 10.69 -11.34 -5.41
C GLU A 27 10.47 -9.83 -5.23
N GLY A 28 10.69 -9.31 -4.01
CA GLY A 28 10.53 -7.90 -3.68
C GLY A 28 11.37 -6.98 -4.58
N PRO A 29 12.69 -7.22 -4.72
CA PRO A 29 13.53 -6.45 -5.64
C PRO A 29 13.13 -6.60 -7.12
N LEU A 30 12.69 -7.80 -7.54
CA LEU A 30 12.28 -8.08 -8.93
C LEU A 30 11.06 -7.25 -9.34
N HIS A 31 10.09 -7.17 -8.45
CA HIS A 31 8.79 -6.56 -8.71
C HIS A 31 8.62 -5.23 -7.98
N GLY A 32 9.71 -4.68 -7.43
CA GLY A 32 9.68 -3.55 -6.53
C GLY A 32 9.01 -2.30 -7.10
N LEU A 33 9.26 -1.96 -8.37
CA LEU A 33 8.60 -0.83 -9.02
C LEU A 33 7.09 -1.04 -9.21
N ARG A 34 6.67 -2.28 -9.50
CA ARG A 34 5.25 -2.65 -9.60
C ARG A 34 4.57 -2.50 -8.25
N TYR A 35 5.15 -3.12 -7.22
CA TYR A 35 4.62 -3.04 -5.86
C TYR A 35 4.62 -1.60 -5.32
N MET A 36 5.67 -0.82 -5.58
CA MET A 36 5.73 0.58 -5.16
C MET A 36 4.65 1.43 -5.84
N SER A 37 4.41 1.21 -7.12
CA SER A 37 3.34 1.92 -7.85
C SER A 37 1.96 1.55 -7.30
N GLU A 38 1.76 0.27 -6.99
CA GLU A 38 0.54 -0.23 -6.39
C GLU A 38 0.32 0.31 -4.97
N ILE A 39 1.35 0.30 -4.12
CA ILE A 39 1.33 0.87 -2.77
C ILE A 39 0.97 2.35 -2.83
N LYS A 40 1.59 3.14 -3.71
CA LYS A 40 1.28 4.57 -3.85
C LYS A 40 -0.20 4.79 -4.17
N ARG A 41 -0.72 4.09 -5.18
CA ARG A 41 -2.14 4.18 -5.58
C ARG A 41 -3.08 3.79 -4.42
N ARG A 42 -2.79 2.69 -3.73
CA ARG A 42 -3.60 2.22 -2.59
C ARG A 42 -3.51 3.18 -1.40
N PHE A 43 -2.35 3.78 -1.18
CA PHE A 43 -2.14 4.76 -0.11
C PHE A 43 -2.93 6.06 -0.36
N GLU A 44 -3.03 6.52 -1.62
CA GLU A 44 -3.88 7.66 -1.99
C GLU A 44 -5.36 7.41 -1.67
N SER A 45 -5.87 6.21 -1.99
CA SER A 45 -7.25 5.80 -1.63
C SER A 45 -7.43 5.69 -0.12
N LEU A 46 -6.48 5.07 0.59
CA LEU A 46 -6.48 4.97 2.05
C LEU A 46 -6.51 6.36 2.72
N GLU A 47 -5.73 7.32 2.21
CA GLU A 47 -5.75 8.70 2.71
C GLU A 47 -7.14 9.33 2.55
N CYS A 48 -7.77 9.13 1.39
CA CYS A 48 -9.14 9.61 1.14
C CYS A 48 -10.13 9.00 2.14
N LEU A 49 -10.07 7.70 2.40
CA LEU A 49 -10.96 7.01 3.35
C LEU A 49 -10.74 7.47 4.80
N VAL A 50 -9.49 7.71 5.20
CA VAL A 50 -9.17 8.28 6.53
C VAL A 50 -9.77 9.68 6.66
N VAL A 51 -9.58 10.54 5.65
CA VAL A 51 -10.16 11.89 5.64
C VAL A 51 -11.68 11.82 5.66
N ALA A 52 -12.30 10.94 4.87
CA ALA A 52 -13.74 10.72 4.87
C ALA A 52 -14.26 10.36 6.28
N ALA A 53 -13.63 9.40 6.96
CA ALA A 53 -14.02 8.98 8.30
C ALA A 53 -13.90 10.14 9.32
N LEU A 54 -12.84 10.94 9.22
CA LEU A 54 -12.65 12.14 10.05
C LEU A 54 -13.73 13.20 9.75
N ARG A 55 -14.03 13.45 8.48
CA ARG A 55 -15.07 14.42 8.07
C ARG A 55 -16.45 13.99 8.57
N HIS A 56 -16.79 12.72 8.45
CA HIS A 56 -18.05 12.17 8.93
C HIS A 56 -18.17 12.11 10.46
N SER A 57 -17.06 12.18 11.20
CA SER A 57 -17.04 12.35 12.66
C SER A 57 -17.02 13.81 13.11
N GLY A 58 -17.15 14.76 12.19
CA GLY A 58 -17.25 16.20 12.48
C GLY A 58 -15.92 16.94 12.50
N VAL A 59 -14.80 16.30 12.18
CA VAL A 59 -13.49 16.97 12.13
C VAL A 59 -13.44 17.91 10.91
N SER A 60 -13.06 19.17 11.12
CA SER A 60 -12.98 20.17 10.05
C SER A 60 -11.74 19.98 9.16
N TRP A 61 -11.83 20.45 7.92
CA TRP A 61 -10.68 20.47 7.00
C TRP A 61 -9.47 21.24 7.55
N ASP A 62 -9.69 22.31 8.33
CA ASP A 62 -8.62 23.05 9.00
C ASP A 62 -7.85 22.18 9.99
N VAL A 63 -8.56 21.39 10.81
CA VAL A 63 -7.94 20.48 11.78
C VAL A 63 -7.15 19.38 11.07
N ILE A 64 -7.71 18.79 10.02
CA ILE A 64 -7.03 17.75 9.23
C ILE A 64 -5.76 18.32 8.59
N ALA A 65 -5.86 19.47 7.92
CA ALA A 65 -4.72 20.12 7.26
C ALA A 65 -3.61 20.50 8.26
N SER A 66 -3.98 21.03 9.43
CA SER A 66 -3.04 21.34 10.51
C SER A 66 -2.28 20.10 10.98
N ARG A 67 -2.94 18.95 11.14
CA ARG A 67 -2.29 17.69 11.53
C ARG A 67 -1.41 17.11 10.43
N SER A 68 -1.79 17.30 9.17
CA SER A 68 -1.01 16.86 8.00
C SER A 68 0.13 17.81 7.63
N GLY A 69 0.30 18.94 8.32
CA GLY A 69 1.36 19.91 8.04
C GLY A 69 1.20 20.68 6.72
N VAL A 70 -0.03 20.79 6.19
CA VAL A 70 -0.34 21.49 4.94
C VAL A 70 -1.42 22.54 5.13
N THR A 71 -1.61 23.43 4.15
CA THR A 71 -2.70 24.41 4.21
C THR A 71 -4.05 23.76 3.89
N ARG A 72 -5.14 24.30 4.47
CA ARG A 72 -6.50 23.84 4.16
C ARG A 72 -6.78 23.84 2.66
N GLN A 73 -6.39 24.91 1.96
CA GLN A 73 -6.65 25.06 0.52
C GLN A 73 -5.91 24.01 -0.31
N SER A 74 -4.65 23.71 0.03
CA SER A 74 -3.87 22.66 -0.64
C SER A 74 -4.50 21.29 -0.42
N LEU A 75 -4.84 20.97 0.84
CA LEU A 75 -5.46 19.70 1.20
C LEU A 75 -6.82 19.52 0.49
N HIS A 76 -7.69 20.52 0.59
CA HIS A 76 -9.01 20.48 -0.01
C HIS A 76 -8.95 20.35 -1.53
N ARG A 77 -8.05 21.08 -2.20
CA ARG A 77 -7.86 20.96 -3.66
C ARG A 77 -7.45 19.55 -4.06
N ARG A 78 -6.59 18.92 -3.26
CA ARG A 78 -6.05 17.59 -3.56
C ARG A 78 -7.06 16.47 -3.29
N LEU A 79 -7.84 16.58 -2.21
CA LEU A 79 -8.60 15.44 -1.68
C LEU A 79 -10.12 15.59 -1.77
N SER A 80 -10.69 16.79 -1.94
CA SER A 80 -12.14 16.95 -1.77
C SER A 80 -12.96 16.08 -2.71
N SER A 81 -12.63 16.05 -4.01
CA SER A 81 -13.37 15.21 -4.99
C SER A 81 -13.17 13.73 -4.70
N SER A 82 -11.92 13.28 -4.55
CA SER A 82 -11.60 11.88 -4.32
C SER A 82 -12.19 11.33 -3.02
N VAL A 83 -12.30 12.15 -1.98
CA VAL A 83 -12.97 11.80 -0.72
C VAL A 83 -14.45 11.52 -0.94
N ASP A 84 -15.14 12.38 -1.71
CA ASP A 84 -16.56 12.19 -2.01
C ASP A 84 -16.77 10.93 -2.87
N ASP A 85 -15.88 10.67 -3.84
CA ASP A 85 -15.91 9.48 -4.70
C ASP A 85 -15.73 8.19 -3.88
N GLU A 86 -14.77 8.15 -2.94
CA GLU A 86 -14.52 7.00 -2.06
C GLU A 86 -15.68 6.75 -1.09
N VAL A 87 -16.30 7.82 -0.57
CA VAL A 87 -17.50 7.70 0.27
C VAL A 87 -18.62 7.04 -0.54
N GLU A 88 -18.87 7.51 -1.75
CA GLU A 88 -19.90 6.94 -2.61
C GLU A 88 -19.61 5.47 -2.96
N PHE A 89 -18.38 5.16 -3.36
CA PHE A 89 -17.95 3.80 -3.69
C PHE A 89 -18.12 2.85 -2.50
N SER A 90 -17.71 3.28 -1.30
CA SER A 90 -17.84 2.48 -0.08
C SER A 90 -19.30 2.11 0.24
N GLN A 91 -20.27 2.96 -0.12
CA GLN A 91 -21.69 2.66 0.10
C GLN A 91 -22.26 1.67 -0.92
N ARG A 92 -21.74 1.64 -2.15
CA ARG A 92 -22.24 0.78 -3.22
C ARG A 92 -21.75 -0.66 -3.13
N HIS A 93 -20.57 -0.90 -2.54
CA HIS A 93 -19.92 -2.22 -2.55
C HIS A 93 -19.51 -2.73 -1.15
N PRO A 94 -20.41 -2.75 -0.15
CA PRO A 94 -20.05 -3.13 1.22
C PRO A 94 -19.62 -4.59 1.35
N ASP A 95 -20.29 -5.51 0.65
CA ASP A 95 -20.03 -6.96 0.76
C ASP A 95 -18.66 -7.35 0.20
N MET A 96 -18.22 -6.65 -0.86
CA MET A 96 -16.90 -6.84 -1.47
C MET A 96 -15.80 -6.45 -0.49
N ASN A 97 -15.89 -5.25 0.11
CA ASN A 97 -14.90 -4.78 1.08
C ASN A 97 -14.81 -5.71 2.30
N GLU A 98 -15.95 -6.23 2.78
CA GLU A 98 -15.97 -7.16 3.92
C GLU A 98 -15.31 -8.50 3.57
N ALA A 99 -15.58 -9.05 2.38
CA ALA A 99 -14.90 -10.26 1.90
C ALA A 99 -13.39 -10.04 1.72
N ASP A 100 -13.00 -8.88 1.20
CA ASP A 100 -11.61 -8.54 0.95
C ASP A 100 -10.78 -8.36 2.24
N ILE A 101 -11.38 -7.88 3.33
CA ILE A 101 -10.73 -7.90 4.66
C ILE A 101 -10.28 -9.32 5.03
N PHE A 102 -11.17 -10.30 4.96
CA PHE A 102 -10.84 -11.68 5.35
C PHE A 102 -9.78 -12.28 4.43
N ARG A 103 -9.89 -12.01 3.13
CA ARG A 103 -8.89 -12.42 2.13
C ARG A 103 -7.52 -11.84 2.45
N ASN A 104 -7.44 -10.52 2.69
CA ASN A 104 -6.18 -9.82 2.96
C ASN A 104 -5.56 -10.29 4.29
N LEU A 105 -6.36 -10.51 5.33
CA LEU A 105 -5.88 -11.11 6.58
C LEU A 105 -5.28 -12.51 6.37
N GLY A 106 -5.94 -13.36 5.57
CA GLY A 106 -5.44 -14.69 5.25
C GLY A 106 -4.10 -14.65 4.49
N ILE A 107 -3.98 -13.78 3.49
CA ILE A 107 -2.74 -13.58 2.73
C ILE A 107 -1.61 -13.09 3.64
N LEU A 108 -1.88 -12.07 4.47
CA LEU A 108 -0.91 -11.53 5.42
C LEU A 108 -0.44 -12.59 6.41
N ALA A 109 -1.36 -13.34 7.01
CA ALA A 109 -1.03 -14.39 7.97
C ALA A 109 -0.13 -15.47 7.34
N ALA A 110 -0.46 -15.92 6.12
CA ALA A 110 0.31 -16.92 5.40
C ALA A 110 1.72 -16.39 5.04
N ALA A 111 1.81 -15.16 4.53
CA ALA A 111 3.08 -14.54 4.16
C ALA A 111 3.98 -14.35 5.38
N ILE A 112 3.43 -13.81 6.49
CA ILE A 112 4.17 -13.63 7.75
C ILE A 112 4.69 -14.96 8.27
N GLN A 113 3.85 -16.00 8.31
CA GLN A 113 4.27 -17.33 8.77
C GLN A 113 5.37 -17.92 7.88
N SER A 114 5.25 -17.81 6.55
CA SER A 114 6.25 -18.27 5.59
C SER A 114 7.60 -17.59 5.84
N TYR A 115 7.60 -16.26 5.98
CA TYR A 115 8.83 -15.51 6.24
C TYR A 115 9.40 -15.84 7.61
N GLN A 116 8.60 -15.90 8.68
CA GLN A 116 9.11 -16.29 10.01
C GLN A 116 9.81 -17.65 10.00
N ALA A 117 9.30 -18.61 9.22
CA ALA A 117 9.89 -19.94 9.12
C ALA A 117 11.17 -19.99 8.27
N ARG A 118 11.31 -19.13 7.26
CA ARG A 118 12.33 -19.26 6.20
C ARG A 118 13.22 -18.03 6.01
N LEU A 119 13.06 -16.97 6.81
CA LEU A 119 13.72 -15.69 6.54
C LEU A 119 15.25 -15.79 6.39
N PRO A 120 16.00 -16.53 7.23
CA PRO A 120 17.44 -16.67 7.03
C PRO A 120 17.78 -17.27 5.66
N ASP A 121 17.12 -18.38 5.29
CA ASP A 121 17.34 -19.05 4.00
C ASP A 121 16.97 -18.15 2.82
N LEU A 122 15.86 -17.40 2.93
CA LEU A 122 15.40 -16.47 1.89
C LEU A 122 16.37 -15.29 1.72
N LEU A 123 17.00 -14.82 2.79
CA LEU A 123 18.01 -13.77 2.72
C LEU A 123 19.27 -14.27 2.02
N ASP A 124 19.77 -15.45 2.38
CA ASP A 124 20.94 -16.05 1.74
C ASP A 124 20.68 -16.33 0.24
N GLU A 125 19.51 -16.89 -0.09
CA GLU A 125 19.07 -17.10 -1.48
C GLU A 125 18.91 -15.77 -2.23
N GLY A 126 18.30 -14.75 -1.59
CA GLY A 126 18.13 -13.42 -2.16
C GLY A 126 19.46 -12.73 -2.48
N VAL A 127 20.46 -12.85 -1.60
CA VAL A 127 21.82 -12.36 -1.85
C VAL A 127 22.45 -13.08 -3.03
N PHE A 128 22.37 -14.41 -3.07
CA PHE A 128 22.89 -15.20 -4.19
C PHE A 128 22.26 -14.75 -5.53
N VAL A 129 20.94 -14.64 -5.59
CA VAL A 129 20.20 -14.18 -6.78
C VAL A 129 20.59 -12.74 -7.16
N ALA A 130 20.75 -11.85 -6.20
CA ALA A 130 21.17 -10.47 -6.44
C ALA A 130 22.61 -10.42 -7.00
N ASP A 131 23.52 -11.24 -6.47
CA ASP A 131 24.90 -11.32 -6.95
C ASP A 131 24.98 -11.93 -8.35
N GLU A 132 24.22 -12.98 -8.68
CA GLU A 132 24.14 -13.50 -10.05
C GLU A 132 23.68 -12.43 -11.04
N ARG A 133 22.71 -11.60 -10.64
CA ARG A 133 22.19 -10.49 -11.46
C ARG A 133 23.18 -9.34 -11.58
N ARG A 134 23.95 -9.05 -10.53
CA ARG A 134 24.99 -8.02 -10.54
C ARG A 134 26.01 -8.23 -11.66
N HIS A 135 26.25 -9.49 -12.04
CA HIS A 135 27.20 -9.86 -13.10
C HIS A 135 26.59 -9.82 -14.51
N ARG A 136 25.30 -9.49 -14.66
CA ARG A 136 24.65 -9.29 -15.97
C ARG A 136 24.17 -7.85 -16.11
N PRO A 137 25.04 -6.92 -16.53
CA PRO A 137 24.59 -5.59 -16.89
C PRO A 137 23.62 -5.71 -18.07
N GLY A 138 22.41 -5.14 -17.93
CA GLY A 138 21.52 -4.91 -19.08
C GLY A 138 22.13 -3.88 -20.03
N TRP A 139 21.52 -3.71 -21.21
CA TRP A 139 22.00 -2.81 -22.28
C TRP A 139 22.20 -1.33 -21.86
N TRP A 140 21.73 -0.92 -20.69
CA TRP A 140 21.80 0.43 -20.12
C TRP A 140 22.96 0.64 -19.12
N TRP A 141 23.80 -0.36 -18.87
CA TRP A 141 24.95 -0.24 -17.97
C TRP A 141 26.23 0.04 -18.78
N PRO A 142 26.97 1.14 -18.52
CA PRO A 142 28.21 1.42 -19.23
C PRO A 142 29.21 0.29 -18.95
N GLU A 143 29.72 -0.35 -20.01
CA GLU A 143 30.86 -1.26 -19.87
C GLU A 143 32.00 -0.46 -19.23
N ARG A 144 32.50 -0.94 -18.08
CA ARG A 144 33.76 -0.41 -17.57
C ARG A 144 34.83 -0.88 -18.52
N ASP A 145 35.31 0.03 -19.37
CA ASP A 145 36.48 -0.15 -20.22
C ASP A 145 37.59 -0.84 -19.41
N LYS A 146 38.07 -1.97 -19.96
CA LYS A 146 39.26 -2.68 -19.47
C LYS A 146 40.52 -2.04 -20.02
#